data_AF-A0A8S9NE03-F1
#
_entry.id   AF-A0A8S9NE03-F1
#
_cell.length_a   1.000
_cell.length_b   1.000
_cell.length_c   1.000
_cell.angle_alpha   90.00
_cell.angle_beta   90.00
_cell.angle_gamma   90.00
#
_symmetry.space_group_name_H-M   'P 1'
#
loop_
_entity.id
_entity.type
_entity.pdbx_description
1 polymer ?
#
loop_
_entity_poly.entity_id
_entity_poly.type
_entity_poly.pdbx_seq_one_letter_code
_entity_poly.pdbx_strand_id
1 'polypeptide(L)'
;MPRHYILTRADMKTVRLIKTCTWTIGRIPSDKTPCLSGTLALETGLERLHVYPTFKVGFKIMGIALSGLRIEKLDLKTIPPRLYKGFRAQTRAGEFDVRL
;
A
#
# COMPACT_ATOMS: atom_id res chain seq x y z
N MET A 1 23.69 21.01 4.34
CA MET A 1 22.33 20.49 4.58
C MET A 1 22.18 19.18 3.82
N PRO A 2 22.26 18.00 4.46
CA PRO A 2 22.27 16.74 3.72
C PRO A 2 20.86 16.42 3.20
N ARG A 3 20.76 16.10 1.92
CA ARG A 3 19.54 15.62 1.27
C ARG A 3 19.18 14.24 1.84
N HIS A 4 18.06 14.15 2.54
CA HIS A 4 17.47 12.87 2.90
C HIS A 4 16.99 12.17 1.62
N TYR A 5 17.84 11.32 1.04
CA TYR A 5 17.40 10.36 0.05
C TYR A 5 16.50 9.36 0.77
N ILE A 6 15.20 9.38 0.46
CA ILE A 6 14.27 8.32 0.85
C ILE A 6 14.79 7.07 0.16
N LEU A 7 15.54 6.26 0.90
CA LEU A 7 15.90 4.91 0.51
C LEU A 7 14.60 4.12 0.39
N THR A 8 14.09 3.95 -0.82
CA THR A 8 13.18 2.84 -1.16
C THR A 8 13.97 1.56 -0.97
N ARG A 9 14.10 1.10 0.27
CA ARG A 9 14.71 -0.19 0.58
C ARG A 9 13.68 -1.26 0.18
N ALA A 10 13.79 -1.72 -1.06
CA ALA A 10 13.09 -2.90 -1.53
C ALA A 10 13.83 -4.11 -0.97
N ASP A 11 13.50 -4.53 0.25
CA ASP A 11 13.98 -5.81 0.77
C ASP A 11 13.15 -6.93 0.09
N MET A 12 13.68 -7.48 -1.01
CA MET A 12 13.10 -8.65 -1.67
C MET A 12 13.45 -9.90 -0.85
N LYS A 13 12.47 -10.43 -0.11
CA LYS A 13 12.61 -11.71 0.59
C LYS A 13 11.82 -12.79 -0.13
N THR A 14 12.52 -13.78 -0.67
CA THR A 14 11.91 -15.05 -1.10
C THR A 14 11.80 -15.93 0.15
N VAL A 15 10.60 -16.11 0.68
CA VAL A 15 10.36 -17.11 1.73
C VAL A 15 10.50 -18.49 1.07
N ARG A 16 11.49 -19.30 1.46
CA ARG A 16 11.88 -20.57 0.80
C ARG A 16 10.77 -21.60 0.57
N LEU A 17 9.56 -21.40 1.13
CA LEU A 17 8.37 -22.24 0.93
C LEU A 17 7.25 -21.57 0.10
N ILE A 18 7.35 -20.27 -0.18
CA ILE A 18 6.33 -19.48 -0.88
C ILE A 18 7.01 -18.67 -1.99
N LYS A 19 6.65 -18.93 -3.26
CA LYS A 19 7.16 -18.23 -4.45
C LYS A 19 6.60 -16.80 -4.57
N THR A 20 6.74 -15.98 -3.53
CA THR A 20 6.24 -14.60 -3.47
C THR A 20 7.39 -13.62 -3.36
N CYS A 21 7.40 -12.62 -4.24
CA CYS A 21 8.22 -11.42 -4.10
C CYS A 21 7.42 -10.35 -3.35
N THR A 22 8.00 -9.77 -2.30
CA THR A 22 7.40 -8.65 -1.57
C THR A 22 8.20 -7.38 -1.82
N TRP A 23 7.51 -6.32 -2.23
CA TRP A 23 8.08 -4.98 -2.34
C TRP A 23 7.38 -4.05 -1.37
N THR A 24 8.11 -3.59 -0.35
CA THR A 24 7.59 -2.67 0.66
C THR A 24 7.95 -1.24 0.29
N ILE A 25 6.94 -0.41 0.11
CA ILE A 25 7.07 1.04 -0.09
C ILE A 25 6.55 1.70 1.18
N GLY A 26 7.30 2.65 1.73
CA GLY A 26 6.86 3.45 2.86
C GLY A 26 5.79 4.46 2.43
N ARG A 27 6.13 5.75 2.51
CA ARG A 27 5.28 6.83 2.02
C ARG A 27 5.60 7.13 0.56
N ILE A 28 4.59 7.09 -0.31
CA ILE A 28 4.74 7.55 -1.70
C ILE A 28 4.83 9.08 -1.70
N PRO A 29 5.92 9.67 -2.21
CA PRO A 29 6.07 11.11 -2.28
C PRO A 29 5.27 11.66 -3.48
N SER A 30 4.85 12.94 -3.43
CA SER A 30 4.01 13.55 -4.47
C SER A 30 4.75 13.87 -5.77
N ASP A 31 6.09 13.97 -5.70
CA ASP A 31 6.96 14.36 -6.81
C ASP A 31 7.54 13.15 -7.57
N LYS A 32 7.45 11.93 -7.02
CA LYS A 32 8.09 10.74 -7.61
C LYS A 32 7.25 9.48 -7.44
N THR A 33 7.13 8.75 -8.54
CA THR A 33 6.52 7.43 -8.56
C THR A 33 7.59 6.37 -8.23
N PRO A 34 7.34 5.49 -7.24
CA PRO A 34 8.24 4.37 -6.97
C PRO A 34 8.23 3.41 -8.16
N CYS A 35 9.39 2.87 -8.53
CA CYS A 35 9.52 1.88 -9.60
C CYS A 35 10.29 0.64 -9.11
N LEU A 36 9.92 -0.52 -9.65
CA LEU A 36 10.62 -1.78 -9.46
C LEU A 36 10.81 -2.42 -10.84
N SER A 37 12.07 -2.63 -11.22
CA SER A 37 12.46 -3.26 -12.48
C SER A 37 13.49 -4.34 -12.20
N GLY A 38 13.47 -5.42 -12.96
CA GLY A 38 14.42 -6.52 -12.82
C GLY A 38 14.18 -7.65 -13.81
N THR A 39 15.04 -8.66 -13.75
CA THR A 39 14.97 -9.85 -14.61
C THR A 39 14.62 -11.06 -13.76
N LEU A 40 13.62 -11.83 -14.18
CA LEU A 40 13.28 -13.11 -13.58
C LEU A 40 13.91 -14.24 -14.39
N ALA A 41 14.81 -15.00 -13.78
CA ALA A 41 15.34 -16.22 -14.39
C ALA A 41 14.36 -17.37 -14.18
N LEU A 42 14.02 -18.06 -15.27
CA LEU A 42 13.22 -19.29 -15.22
C LEU A 42 14.14 -20.52 -15.12
N GLU A 43 13.57 -21.62 -14.64
CA GLU A 43 14.28 -22.90 -14.58
C GLU A 43 14.61 -23.41 -15.99
N THR A 44 15.73 -24.11 -16.14
CA THR A 44 16.20 -24.64 -17.42
C THR A 44 15.14 -25.57 -18.03
N GLY A 45 14.70 -25.25 -19.26
CA GLY A 45 13.62 -25.96 -19.96
C GLY A 45 12.25 -25.26 -19.89
N LEU A 46 12.12 -24.19 -19.11
CA LEU A 46 10.90 -23.37 -19.06
C LEU A 46 11.06 -22.10 -19.92
N GLU A 47 10.55 -22.11 -21.16
CA GLU A 47 10.68 -20.98 -22.10
C GLU A 47 9.79 -19.79 -21.76
N ARG A 48 8.69 -20.03 -21.02
CA ARG A 48 7.72 -18.99 -20.64
C ARG A 48 6.99 -19.34 -19.34
N LEU A 49 6.45 -18.32 -18.67
CA LEU A 49 5.53 -18.50 -17.56
C LEU A 49 4.20 -19.08 -18.08
N HIS A 50 3.72 -20.15 -17.45
CA HIS A 50 2.42 -20.74 -17.76
C HIS A 50 1.25 -19.86 -17.24
N VAL A 51 1.48 -19.11 -16.16
CA VAL A 51 0.52 -18.19 -15.57
C VAL A 51 1.26 -16.92 -15.18
N TYR A 52 0.72 -15.76 -15.58
CA TYR A 52 1.26 -14.48 -15.16
C TYR A 52 0.99 -14.27 -13.66
N PRO A 53 1.97 -13.76 -12.90
CA PRO A 53 1.77 -13.50 -11.49
C PRO A 53 0.70 -12.41 -11.28
N THR A 54 -0.12 -12.59 -10.26
CA THR A 54 -1.03 -11.53 -9.79
C THR A 54 -0.33 -10.73 -8.71
N PHE A 55 -0.36 -9.40 -8.83
CA PHE A 55 0.17 -8.51 -7.81
C PHE A 55 -0.89 -8.22 -6.76
N LYS A 56 -0.65 -8.68 -5.54
CA LYS A 56 -1.45 -8.31 -4.38
C LYS A 56 -0.93 -7.00 -3.81
N VAL A 57 -1.76 -5.97 -3.74
CA VAL A 57 -1.33 -4.63 -3.32
C VAL A 57 -1.96 -4.26 -1.98
N GLY A 58 -1.10 -4.01 -1.00
CA GLY A 58 -1.50 -3.43 0.28
C GLY A 58 -1.23 -1.92 0.30
N PHE A 59 -2.23 -1.12 0.67
CA PHE A 59 -2.03 0.32 0.90
C PHE A 59 -2.90 0.84 2.04
N LYS A 60 -2.51 2.01 2.57
CA LYS A 60 -3.24 2.73 3.61
C LYS A 60 -3.17 4.23 3.33
N ILE A 61 -4.34 4.86 3.18
CA ILE A 61 -4.48 6.30 2.94
C ILE A 61 -5.13 6.91 4.17
N MET A 62 -4.46 7.89 4.76
CA MET A 62 -4.94 8.60 5.95
C MET A 62 -5.69 9.86 5.56
N GLY A 63 -6.80 10.14 6.25
CA GLY A 63 -7.59 11.37 6.08
C GLY A 63 -8.55 11.35 4.89
N ILE A 64 -8.64 10.24 4.16
CA ILE A 64 -9.48 10.11 2.96
C ILE A 64 -10.37 8.87 3.08
N ALA A 65 -11.65 9.04 2.77
CA ALA A 65 -12.60 7.95 2.51
C ALA A 65 -12.81 7.88 0.99
N LEU A 66 -12.29 6.83 0.34
CA LEU A 66 -12.44 6.68 -1.12
C LEU A 66 -13.90 6.48 -1.57
N SER A 67 -14.79 6.07 -0.66
CA SER A 67 -16.22 6.01 -0.91
C SER A 67 -16.88 7.39 -1.10
N GLY A 68 -16.16 8.48 -0.79
CA GLY A 68 -16.73 9.83 -0.77
C GLY A 68 -17.59 10.12 0.46
N LEU A 69 -17.74 9.16 1.39
CA LEU A 69 -18.52 9.35 2.61
C LEU A 69 -17.94 10.47 3.47
N ARG A 70 -18.80 11.38 3.91
CA ARG A 70 -18.48 12.50 4.79
C ARG A 70 -19.39 12.49 6.01
N ILE A 71 -18.86 12.87 7.16
CA ILE A 71 -19.68 13.12 8.34
C ILE A 71 -20.16 14.56 8.26
N GLU A 72 -21.48 14.72 8.18
CA GLU A 72 -22.11 16.03 8.17
C GLU A 72 -22.28 16.59 9.59
N LYS A 73 -22.81 15.78 10.52
CA LYS A 73 -23.10 16.21 11.89
C LYS A 73 -22.89 15.09 12.91
N LEU A 74 -22.39 15.46 14.09
CA LEU A 74 -22.25 14.58 15.26
C LEU A 74 -22.89 15.23 16.49
N ASP A 75 -24.15 14.86 16.75
CA ASP A 75 -24.93 15.37 17.89
C ASP A 75 -24.77 14.47 19.12
N LEU A 76 -24.62 15.10 20.30
CA LEU A 76 -24.52 14.41 21.59
C LEU A 76 -25.61 14.94 22.51
N LYS A 77 -26.40 14.04 23.10
CA LYS A 77 -27.54 14.40 23.95
C LYS A 77 -27.14 14.78 25.39
N THR A 78 -25.98 14.31 25.84
CA THR A 78 -25.44 14.59 27.20
C THR A 78 -23.96 14.88 27.05
N ILE A 79 -23.51 16.07 27.46
CA ILE A 79 -22.15 16.57 27.15
C ILE A 79 -21.38 16.83 28.46
N PRO A 80 -20.23 16.18 28.71
CA PRO A 80 -19.32 16.59 29.76
C PRO A 80 -18.60 17.90 29.38
N PRO A 81 -18.19 18.74 30.35
CA PRO A 81 -17.77 20.14 30.14
C PRO A 81 -16.51 20.34 29.29
N ARG A 82 -15.78 19.27 28.93
CA ARG A 82 -14.60 19.32 28.07
C ARG A 82 -14.60 18.12 27.13
N LEU A 83 -15.24 18.27 25.96
CA LEU A 83 -15.22 17.24 24.93
C LEU A 83 -14.70 17.81 23.61
N TYR A 84 -13.71 17.14 23.05
CA TYR A 84 -13.24 17.38 21.69
C TYR A 84 -13.88 16.37 20.74
N LYS A 85 -14.52 16.86 19.67
CA LYS A 85 -15.08 16.04 18.59
C LYS A 85 -14.18 16.12 17.37
N GLY A 86 -13.83 14.97 16.81
CA GLY A 86 -13.06 14.90 15.57
C GLY A 86 -13.37 13.62 14.82
N PHE A 87 -13.31 13.69 13.50
CA PHE A 87 -13.39 12.53 12.63
C PHE A 87 -12.13 12.46 11.76
N ARG A 88 -11.64 11.24 11.56
CA ARG A 88 -10.56 10.99 10.61
C ARG A 88 -10.90 9.76 9.79
N ALA A 89 -11.12 9.97 8.50
CA ALA A 89 -11.27 8.89 7.56
C ALA A 89 -9.94 8.13 7.37
N GLN A 90 -10.05 6.84 7.06
CA GLN A 90 -8.93 6.01 6.69
C GLN A 90 -9.40 4.99 5.67
N THR A 91 -8.69 4.88 4.56
CA THR A 91 -8.91 3.83 3.56
C THR A 91 -7.75 2.85 3.59
N ARG A 92 -8.05 1.55 3.55
CA ARG A 92 -7.05 0.48 3.45
C ARG A 92 -7.44 -0.47 2.32
N ALA A 93 -6.46 -1.11 1.71
CA ALA A 93 -6.72 -2.20 0.79
C ALA A 93 -7.41 -3.37 1.51
N GLY A 94 -8.43 -3.94 0.86
CA GLY A 94 -8.94 -5.29 1.16
C GLY A 94 -8.19 -6.31 0.30
N GLU A 95 -8.93 -7.14 -0.43
CA GLU A 95 -8.38 -7.94 -1.52
C GLU A 95 -8.24 -7.08 -2.78
N PHE A 96 -7.05 -6.51 -2.96
CA PHE A 96 -6.74 -5.69 -4.13
C PHE A 96 -5.66 -6.37 -4.97
N ASP A 97 -6.09 -6.94 -6.09
CA ASP A 97 -5.27 -7.71 -7.00
C ASP A 97 -5.16 -6.99 -8.35
N VAL A 98 -3.92 -6.85 -8.84
CA VAL A 98 -3.62 -6.35 -10.19
C VAL A 98 -3.13 -7.52 -11.03
N ARG A 99 -3.81 -7.79 -12.14
CA ARG A 99 -3.46 -8.86 -13.08
C ARG A 99 -2.64 -8.27 -14.24
N LEU A 100 -1.63 -9.03 -14.67
CA LEU A 100 -0.82 -8.76 -15.85
C LEU A 100 -1.40 -9.42 -17.09
#